data_AF-A0A443KNY4-F1
#
_entry.id   AF-A0A443KNY4-F1
#
_cell.length_a   1.000
_cell.length_b   1.000
_cell.length_c   1.000
_cell.angle_alpha   90.00
_cell.angle_beta   90.00
_cell.angle_gamma   90.00
#
_symmetry.space_group_name_H-M   'P 1'
#
loop_
_entity.id
_entity.type
_entity.pdbx_description
1 polymer ?
#
loop_
_entity_poly.entity_id
_entity_poly.type
_entity_poly.pdbx_seq_one_letter_code
_entity_poly.pdbx_strand_id
1 'polypeptide(L)'
;MSWKSVQGSESSSKFLSPGNCELLRIIHEQEPGSLEELAQITGRARSNLSRTLKAMVGYGLIRMEKGKGLKLVPKVVFDRVELGVPLFERRKAKGSRR
;
A
#
# COMPACT_ATOMS: atom_id res chain seq x y z
N MET A 1 9.21 10.12 13.11
CA MET A 1 8.28 9.02 12.80
C MET A 1 6.95 9.60 12.35
N SER A 2 6.52 9.32 11.13
CA SER A 2 5.25 9.81 10.56
C SER A 2 4.27 8.64 10.51
N TRP A 3 3.09 8.80 11.10
CA TRP A 3 2.05 7.77 11.19
C TRP A 3 0.84 8.17 10.33
N LYS A 4 0.18 7.19 9.69
CA LYS A 4 -1.07 7.41 8.93
C LYS A 4 -2.11 6.36 9.33
N SER A 5 -3.29 6.80 9.74
CA SER A 5 -4.48 5.94 9.91
C SER A 5 -5.25 5.84 8.59
N VAL A 6 -5.52 4.60 8.14
CA VAL A 6 -6.43 4.30 7.03
C VAL A 6 -7.73 3.74 7.60
N GLN A 7 -8.86 4.37 7.27
CA GLN A 7 -10.20 3.86 7.60
C GLN A 7 -10.51 2.70 6.64
N GLY A 8 -10.74 1.50 7.18
CA GLY A 8 -10.97 0.30 6.39
C GLY A 8 -12.36 0.26 5.75
N SER A 9 -12.44 0.28 4.42
CA SER A 9 -13.53 -0.36 3.69
C SER A 9 -13.08 -1.77 3.30
N GLU A 10 -13.99 -2.69 2.91
CA GLU A 10 -13.63 -4.07 2.50
C GLU A 10 -12.49 -4.16 1.46
N SER A 11 -12.21 -3.06 0.75
CA SER A 11 -11.12 -2.94 -0.23
C SER A 11 -9.71 -2.80 0.38
N SER A 12 -9.58 -2.37 1.64
CA SER A 12 -8.29 -2.14 2.30
C SER A 12 -7.53 -3.43 2.63
N SER A 13 -8.25 -4.50 2.98
CA SER A 13 -7.66 -5.80 3.35
C SER A 13 -6.91 -6.49 2.20
N LYS A 14 -7.24 -6.18 0.93
CA LYS A 14 -6.57 -6.77 -0.24
C LYS A 14 -5.14 -6.25 -0.41
N PHE A 15 -4.89 -4.99 -0.06
CA PHE A 15 -3.55 -4.39 -0.17
C PHE A 15 -2.58 -4.91 0.92
N LEU A 16 -3.05 -5.26 2.11
CA LEU A 16 -2.20 -5.84 3.16
C LEU A 16 -2.14 -7.38 3.12
N SER A 17 -2.46 -7.98 1.97
CA SER A 17 -2.24 -9.41 1.77
C SER A 17 -0.73 -9.72 1.83
N PRO A 18 -0.33 -10.95 2.23
CA PRO A 18 1.08 -11.35 2.29
C PRO A 18 1.83 -11.04 1.00
N GLY A 19 1.21 -11.30 -0.15
CA GLY A 19 1.81 -11.03 -1.46
C GLY A 19 2.00 -9.54 -1.75
N ASN A 20 1.19 -8.64 -1.21
CA ASN A 20 1.37 -7.21 -1.41
C ASN A 20 2.34 -6.60 -0.40
N CYS A 21 2.39 -7.11 0.84
CA CYS A 21 3.45 -6.79 1.78
C CYS A 21 4.82 -7.21 1.25
N GLU A 22 4.92 -8.41 0.66
CA GLU A 22 6.14 -8.87 0.00
C GLU A 22 6.52 -7.97 -1.19
N LEU A 23 5.53 -7.53 -1.97
CA LEU A 23 5.78 -6.60 -3.07
C LEU A 23 6.38 -5.28 -2.58
N LEU A 24 5.86 -4.70 -1.50
CA LEU A 24 6.41 -3.48 -0.89
C LEU A 24 7.85 -3.70 -0.40
N ARG A 25 8.09 -4.85 0.25
CA ARG A 25 9.42 -5.24 0.72
C ARG A 25 10.42 -5.30 -0.44
N ILE A 26 10.08 -5.98 -1.52
CA ILE A 26 10.90 -6.07 -2.73
C ILE A 26 11.18 -4.69 -3.31
N ILE A 27 10.16 -3.82 -3.41
CA ILE A 27 10.34 -2.44 -3.92
C ILE A 27 11.32 -1.66 -3.05
N HIS A 28 11.27 -1.83 -1.73
CA HIS A 28 12.17 -1.16 -0.79
C HIS A 28 13.59 -1.72 -0.83
N GLU A 29 13.75 -3.05 -0.80
CA GLU A 29 15.06 -3.71 -0.72
C GLU A 29 15.82 -3.69 -2.05
N GLN A 30 15.11 -3.83 -3.19
CA GLN A 30 15.74 -3.97 -4.51
C GLN A 30 15.67 -2.69 -5.36
N GLU A 31 14.87 -1.71 -4.96
CA GLU A 31 14.75 -0.41 -5.64
C GLU A 31 14.67 -0.50 -7.19
N PRO A 32 13.72 -1.27 -7.75
CA PRO A 32 13.69 -1.55 -9.18
C PRO A 32 13.62 -0.27 -10.01
N GLY A 33 14.43 -0.21 -11.07
CA GLY A 33 14.53 0.91 -11.99
C GLY A 33 13.41 0.96 -13.04
N SER A 34 12.48 0.00 -13.05
CA SER A 34 11.31 0.00 -13.94
C SER A 34 10.21 -0.99 -13.53
N LEU A 35 9.02 -0.83 -14.12
CA LEU A 35 7.93 -1.80 -13.99
C LEU A 35 8.30 -3.17 -14.60
N GLU A 36 9.01 -3.19 -15.72
CA GLU A 36 9.53 -4.42 -16.33
C GLU A 36 10.47 -5.18 -15.39
N GLU A 37 11.42 -4.49 -14.78
CA GLU A 37 12.36 -5.10 -13.84
C GLU A 37 11.64 -5.65 -12.61
N LEU A 38 10.70 -4.89 -12.05
CA LEU A 38 9.87 -5.36 -10.95
C LEU A 38 9.05 -6.61 -11.35
N ALA A 39 8.56 -6.68 -12.59
CA ALA A 39 7.89 -7.87 -13.11
C ALA A 39 8.81 -9.09 -13.19
N GLN A 40 10.07 -8.91 -13.61
CA GLN A 40 11.07 -9.97 -13.63
C GLN A 40 11.39 -10.46 -12.21
N ILE A 41 11.66 -9.54 -11.27
CA ILE A 41 12.00 -9.87 -9.88
C ILE A 41 10.86 -10.63 -9.20
N THR A 42 9.62 -10.18 -9.40
CA THR A 42 8.45 -10.73 -8.70
C THR A 42 7.79 -11.91 -9.42
N GLY A 43 8.15 -12.17 -10.68
CA GLY A 43 7.46 -13.13 -11.55
C GLY A 43 6.01 -12.76 -11.88
N ARG A 44 5.57 -11.53 -11.56
CA ARG A 44 4.18 -11.09 -11.75
C ARG A 44 3.99 -10.40 -13.10
N ALA A 45 2.82 -10.59 -13.71
CA ALA A 45 2.46 -9.88 -14.93
C ALA A 45 2.47 -8.35 -14.73
N ARG A 46 3.00 -7.61 -15.71
CA ARG A 46 3.05 -6.13 -15.70
C ARG A 46 1.69 -5.48 -15.49
N SER A 47 0.63 -6.02 -16.10
CA SER A 47 -0.74 -5.52 -15.96
C SER A 47 -1.30 -5.69 -14.54
N ASN A 48 -0.85 -6.72 -13.81
CA ASN A 48 -1.22 -6.92 -12.41
C ASN A 48 -0.46 -5.92 -11.52
N LEU A 49 0.85 -5.81 -11.73
CA LEU A 49 1.68 -4.85 -10.99
C LEU A 49 1.19 -3.41 -11.18
N SER A 50 0.90 -3.00 -12.41
CA SER A 50 0.39 -1.64 -12.69
C SER A 50 -0.88 -1.32 -11.89
N ARG A 51 -1.85 -2.24 -11.85
CA ARG A 51 -3.09 -2.07 -11.08
C ARG A 51 -2.81 -1.98 -9.58
N THR A 52 -1.98 -2.87 -9.05
CA THR A 52 -1.60 -2.88 -7.63
C THR A 52 -0.85 -1.62 -7.23
N LEU A 53 0.15 -1.20 -8.02
CA LEU A 53 0.92 0.02 -7.77
C LEU A 53 0.02 1.26 -7.80
N LYS A 54 -0.92 1.36 -8.77
CA LYS A 54 -1.89 2.44 -8.82
C LYS A 54 -2.75 2.50 -7.55
N ALA A 55 -3.21 1.35 -7.04
CA ALA A 55 -3.93 1.30 -5.78
C ALA A 55 -3.06 1.72 -4.59
N MET A 56 -1.82 1.22 -4.51
CA MET A 56 -0.88 1.56 -3.44
C MET A 56 -0.51 3.06 -3.42
N VAL A 57 -0.43 3.71 -4.59
CA VAL A 57 -0.30 5.18 -4.70
C VAL A 57 -1.54 5.88 -4.15
N GLY A 58 -2.74 5.42 -4.51
CA GLY A 58 -3.99 6.00 -4.02
C GLY A 58 -4.13 5.95 -2.50
N TYR A 59 -3.61 4.88 -1.88
CA TYR A 59 -3.54 4.75 -0.42
C TYR A 59 -2.33 5.46 0.22
N GLY A 60 -1.43 6.00 -0.61
CA GLY A 60 -0.25 6.74 -0.17
C GLY A 60 0.89 5.87 0.38
N LEU A 61 0.91 4.58 0.09
CA LEU A 61 1.92 3.63 0.61
C LEU A 61 3.20 3.66 -0.18
N ILE A 62 3.07 4.00 -1.47
CA ILE A 62 4.17 4.24 -2.38
C ILE A 62 3.93 5.55 -3.11
N ARG A 63 5.00 6.07 -3.72
CA ARG A 63 4.96 7.11 -4.75
C ARG A 63 5.61 6.61 -6.02
N MET A 64 5.20 7.17 -7.15
CA MET A 64 5.89 6.96 -8.43
C MET A 64 6.82 8.14 -8.68
N GLU A 65 8.08 7.85 -9.01
CA GLU A 65 9.09 8.85 -9.32
C GLU A 65 9.64 8.66 -10.73
N LYS A 66 10.28 9.70 -11.28
CA LYS A 66 11.03 9.56 -12.52
C LYS A 66 12.33 8.80 -12.23
N GLY A 67 12.48 7.65 -12.86
CA GLY A 67 13.73 6.89 -12.88
C GLY A 67 14.66 7.37 -13.99
N LYS A 68 15.59 6.50 -14.42
CA LYS A 68 16.46 6.78 -15.57
C LYS A 68 15.63 6.93 -16.86
N GLY A 69 15.73 8.08 -17.51
CA GLY A 69 14.99 8.40 -18.74
C GLY A 69 13.51 8.70 -18.47
N LEU A 70 12.61 8.10 -19.28
CA LEU A 70 11.15 8.28 -19.19
C LEU A 70 10.46 7.25 -18.28
N LYS A 71 11.22 6.38 -17.61
CA LYS A 71 10.66 5.27 -16.82
C LYS A 71 10.14 5.78 -15.47
N LEU A 72 8.98 5.28 -15.05
CA LEU A 72 8.47 5.51 -13.70
C LEU A 72 8.90 4.38 -12.77
N VAL A 73 9.36 4.75 -11.58
CA VAL A 73 9.82 3.81 -10.55
C VAL A 73 8.99 3.94 -9.28
N PRO A 74 8.57 2.83 -8.66
CA PRO A 74 7.87 2.87 -7.39
C PRO A 74 8.86 3.05 -6.24
N LYS A 75 8.50 3.87 -5.24
CA LYS A 75 9.23 4.03 -3.98
C LYS A 75 8.30 3.92 -2.80
N VAL A 76 8.66 3.10 -1.82
CA VAL A 76 7.93 2.97 -0.55
C VAL A 76 8.20 4.21 0.30
N VAL A 77 7.15 4.78 0.90
CA VAL A 77 7.25 6.04 1.68
C VAL A 77 7.15 5.85 3.19
N PHE A 78 6.81 4.65 3.67
CA PHE A 78 6.66 4.33 5.10
C PHE A 78 7.33 2.99 5.44
N ASP A 79 7.93 2.90 6.63
CA ASP A 79 8.51 1.67 7.17
C ASP A 79 7.47 0.77 7.85
N ARG A 80 6.31 1.32 8.24
CA ARG A 80 5.25 0.60 8.96
C ARG A 80 3.86 1.05 8.53
N VAL A 81 2.94 0.09 8.40
CA VAL A 81 1.52 0.31 8.08
C VAL A 81 0.66 -0.54 9.03
N GLU A 82 -0.36 0.07 9.63
CA GLU A 82 -1.31 -0.61 10.52
C GLU A 82 -2.74 -0.42 10.02
N LEU A 83 -3.52 -1.51 9.97
CA LEU A 83 -4.94 -1.48 9.63
C LEU A 83 -5.78 -1.56 10.90
N GLY A 84 -6.48 -0.47 11.21
CA GLY A 84 -7.48 -0.46 12.27
C GLY A 84 -8.81 -0.96 11.73
N VAL A 85 -9.29 -2.10 12.21
CA VAL A 85 -10.64 -2.61 11.93
C VAL A 85 -11.46 -2.53 13.22
N PRO A 86 -12.48 -1.67 13.31
CA PRO A 86 -13.36 -1.66 14.46
C PRO A 86 -14.16 -2.97 14.50
N LEU A 87 -14.01 -3.75 15.58
CA LEU A 87 -14.74 -5.01 15.76
C LEU A 87 -16.17 -4.81 16.27
N PHE A 88 -16.47 -3.64 16.82
CA PHE A 88 -17.79 -3.28 17.29
C PHE A 88 -18.00 -1.78 17.12
N GLU A 89 -19.22 -1.40 16.75
CA GLU A 89 -19.65 -0.02 16.89
C GLU A 89 -19.79 0.27 18.38
N ARG A 90 -19.01 1.23 18.86
CA ARG A 90 -19.11 1.71 20.24
C ARG A 90 -20.49 2.38 20.38
N ARG A 91 -21.49 1.63 20.86
CA ARG A 91 -22.84 2.15 21.09
C ARG A 91 -22.69 3.39 21.98
N LYS A 92 -22.99 4.58 21.46
CA LYS A 92 -22.94 5.80 22.27
C LYS A 92 -23.91 5.59 23.43
N ALA A 93 -23.39 5.53 24.65
CA ALA A 93 -24.22 5.55 25.84
C ALA A 93 -25.06 6.83 25.74
N LYS A 94 -26.39 6.68 25.57
CA LYS A 94 -27.32 7.79 25.73
C LYS A 94 -27.07 8.31 27.13
N GLY A 95 -26.50 9.52 27.21
CA GLY A 95 -26.26 10.19 28.46
C GLY A 95 -27.54 10.17 29.28
N SER A 96 -27.42 9.72 30.52
CA SER A 96 -28.35 10.01 31.60
C SER A 96 -28.59 11.52 31.57
N ARG A 97 -29.75 11.93 31.05
CA ARG A 97 -30.32 13.24 31.39
C ARG A 97 -31.01 13.05 32.73
N ARG A 98 -30.29 13.58 33.72
CA ARG A 98 -30.71 14.12 35.01
C ARG A 98 -32.21 14.30 35.20
#